data_AF-A0A0K2T298-F1
#
_entry.id   AF-A0A0K2T298-F1
#
_cell.length_a   1.000
_cell.length_b   1.000
_cell.length_c   1.000
_cell.angle_alpha   90.00
_cell.angle_beta   90.00
_cell.angle_gamma   90.00
#
_symmetry.space_group_name_H-M   'P 1'
#
loop_
_entity.id
_entity.type
_entity.pdbx_description
1 polymer ?
#
loop_
_entity_poly.entity_id
_entity_poly.type
_entity_poly.pdbx_seq_one_letter_code
_entity_poly.pdbx_strand_id
1 'polypeptide(L)'
;MRMKLMRYSLTSIHVPGKILNTAGTLSQSPMDNKEEYSFYEELELYANHILEEIPVTNSKLEEIMHHQQEDEVCKQILIYASEGWPDKHLVQGLVGLYYAY
;
A
#
# COMPACT_ATOMS: atom_id res chain seq x y z
N MET A 1 -32.65 -25.25 -16.61
CA MET A 1 -32.99 -25.25 -15.16
C MET A 1 -32.45 -23.99 -14.53
N ARG A 2 -33.21 -23.30 -13.66
CA ARG A 2 -32.73 -22.13 -12.89
C ARG A 2 -32.58 -22.55 -11.42
N MET A 3 -31.37 -22.52 -10.89
CA MET A 3 -31.12 -22.70 -9.46
C MET A 3 -31.45 -21.40 -8.72
N LYS A 4 -32.21 -21.49 -7.62
CA LYS A 4 -32.42 -20.40 -6.67
C LYS A 4 -31.56 -20.65 -5.44
N LEU A 5 -30.74 -19.67 -5.06
CA LEU A 5 -29.96 -19.71 -3.84
C LEU A 5 -30.86 -19.41 -2.63
N MET A 6 -30.78 -20.23 -1.58
CA MET A 6 -31.48 -20.03 -0.31
C MET A 6 -30.89 -18.84 0.44
N ARG A 7 -31.75 -17.96 0.99
CA ARG A 7 -31.32 -16.87 1.89
C ARG A 7 -31.07 -17.45 3.28
N TYR A 8 -29.80 -17.57 3.66
CA TYR A 8 -29.42 -17.86 5.04
C TYR A 8 -29.28 -16.55 5.82
N SER A 9 -30.04 -16.40 6.90
CA SER A 9 -29.86 -15.33 7.89
C SER A 9 -28.86 -15.80 8.93
N LEU A 10 -27.62 -15.32 8.85
CA LEU A 10 -26.58 -15.66 9.82
C LEU A 10 -26.64 -14.67 10.98
N THR A 11 -27.02 -15.14 12.17
CA THR A 11 -26.90 -14.38 13.41
C THR A 11 -25.52 -14.68 14.00
N SER A 12 -24.58 -13.73 13.88
CA SER A 12 -23.25 -13.86 14.46
C SER A 12 -23.31 -13.56 15.96
N ILE A 13 -23.14 -14.60 16.79
CA ILE A 13 -23.02 -14.48 18.24
C ILE A 13 -21.55 -14.67 18.58
N HIS A 14 -20.91 -13.63 19.14
CA HIS A 14 -19.53 -13.71 19.57
C HIS A 14 -19.42 -14.55 20.84
N VAL A 15 -18.70 -15.67 20.78
CA VAL A 15 -18.39 -16.51 21.94
C VAL A 15 -16.91 -16.32 22.28
N PRO A 16 -16.57 -15.65 23.39
CA PRO A 16 -15.18 -15.43 23.76
C PRO A 16 -14.55 -16.77 24.16
N GLY A 17 -13.41 -17.10 23.55
CA GLY A 17 -12.67 -18.35 23.76
C GLY A 17 -12.49 -19.22 22.52
N LYS A 18 -13.14 -18.90 21.39
CA LYS A 18 -12.86 -19.57 20.11
C LYS A 18 -11.79 -18.80 19.35
N ILE A 19 -10.62 -19.42 19.15
CA ILE A 19 -9.58 -18.89 18.25
C ILE A 19 -10.21 -18.85 16.86
N LEU A 20 -10.41 -17.62 16.38
CA LEU A 20 -10.95 -17.36 15.06
C LEU A 20 -9.80 -17.66 14.08
N ASN A 21 -9.74 -18.88 13.53
CA ASN A 21 -8.92 -19.16 12.33
C ASN A 21 -9.58 -18.48 11.12
N THR A 22 -9.63 -17.15 11.16
CA THR A 22 -9.85 -16.34 9.97
C THR A 22 -8.56 -16.44 9.17
N ALA A 23 -8.65 -16.88 7.92
CA ALA A 23 -7.53 -16.96 6.97
C ALA A 23 -6.97 -15.59 6.54
N GLY A 24 -7.04 -14.58 7.43
CA GLY A 24 -6.67 -13.19 7.18
C GLY A 24 -5.38 -12.75 7.86
N THR A 25 -4.63 -13.64 8.54
CA THR A 25 -3.39 -13.27 9.24
C THR A 25 -2.11 -13.66 8.50
N LEU A 26 -2.19 -14.38 7.36
CA LEU A 26 -0.99 -14.77 6.61
C LEU A 26 -0.26 -13.56 5.99
N SER A 27 -0.96 -12.45 5.73
CA SER A 27 -0.36 -11.24 5.16
C SER A 27 0.44 -10.40 6.17
N GLN A 28 0.33 -10.70 7.47
CA GLN A 28 0.99 -9.94 8.54
C GLN A 28 1.69 -10.87 9.54
N SER A 29 2.03 -12.09 9.12
CA SER A 29 2.95 -12.92 9.89
C SER A 29 4.30 -12.21 9.91
N PRO A 30 4.95 -12.02 11.08
CA PRO A 30 6.31 -11.51 11.14
C PRO A 30 7.19 -12.43 10.30
N MET A 31 7.70 -11.92 9.19
CA MET A 31 8.61 -12.67 8.33
C MET A 31 9.95 -12.80 9.06
N ASP A 32 10.56 -13.97 9.03
CA ASP A 32 11.93 -14.13 9.53
C ASP A 32 12.85 -13.21 8.71
N ASN A 33 13.77 -12.49 9.36
CA ASN A 33 14.60 -11.43 8.75
C ASN A 33 15.33 -11.85 7.45
N LYS A 34 15.48 -13.15 7.17
CA LYS A 34 16.08 -13.66 5.93
C LYS A 34 15.16 -13.53 4.71
N GLU A 35 13.84 -13.67 4.90
CA GLU A 35 12.84 -13.51 3.83
C GLU A 35 12.62 -12.02 3.50
N GLU A 36 12.85 -11.13 4.47
CA GLU A 36 12.76 -9.68 4.29
C GLU A 36 13.75 -9.15 3.24
N TYR A 37 15.01 -9.61 3.27
CA TYR A 37 16.01 -9.23 2.25
C TYR A 37 15.61 -9.66 0.85
N SER A 38 15.10 -10.89 0.70
CA SER A 38 14.62 -11.40 -0.59
C SER A 38 13.43 -10.60 -1.11
N PHE A 39 12.56 -10.12 -0.22
CA PHE A 39 11.41 -9.30 -0.59
C PHE A 39 11.81 -7.91 -1.08
N TYR A 40 12.78 -7.26 -0.41
CA TYR A 40 13.28 -5.95 -0.88
C TYR A 40 13.93 -6.05 -2.27
N GLU A 41 14.70 -7.10 -2.53
CA GLU A 41 15.29 -7.33 -3.86
C GLU A 41 14.22 -7.54 -4.93
N GLU A 42 13.19 -8.36 -4.65
CA GLU A 42 12.07 -8.55 -5.57
C GLU A 42 11.30 -7.26 -5.81
N LEU A 43 11.07 -6.47 -4.77
CA LEU A 43 10.40 -5.18 -4.85
C LEU A 43 11.19 -4.17 -5.69
N GLU A 44 12.51 -4.12 -5.52
CA GLU A 44 13.38 -3.24 -6.30
C GLU A 44 13.41 -3.65 -7.78
N LEU A 45 13.49 -4.95 -8.07
CA LEU A 45 13.37 -5.47 -9.44
C LEU A 45 12.03 -5.10 -10.06
N TYR A 46 10.94 -5.22 -9.30
CA TYR A 46 9.60 -4.85 -9.75
C TYR A 46 9.48 -3.34 -10.02
N ALA A 47 10.03 -2.49 -9.15
CA ALA A 47 10.03 -1.04 -9.35
C ALA A 47 10.80 -0.65 -10.63
N ASN A 48 11.97 -1.25 -10.85
CA ASN A 48 12.76 -1.04 -12.06
C ASN A 48 12.02 -1.52 -13.32
N HIS A 49 11.37 -2.67 -13.25
CA HIS A 49 10.56 -3.18 -14.35
C HIS A 49 9.42 -2.22 -14.72
N ILE A 50 8.71 -1.65 -13.74
CA ILE A 50 7.69 -0.63 -14.00
C ILE A 50 8.30 0.58 -14.71
N LEU A 51 9.46 1.07 -14.26
CA LEU A 51 10.13 2.22 -14.87
C LEU A 51 10.50 1.96 -16.33
N GLU A 52 10.90 0.73 -16.67
CA GLU A 52 11.19 0.31 -18.05
C GLU A 52 9.93 0.15 -18.92
N GLU A 53 8.83 -0.29 -18.34
CA GLU A 53 7.56 -0.50 -19.07
C GLU A 53 6.75 0.78 -19.30
N ILE A 54 7.00 1.84 -18.52
CA ILE A 54 6.29 3.11 -18.68
C ILE A 54 6.58 3.67 -20.09
N PRO A 55 5.55 3.95 -20.92
CA PRO A 55 5.72 4.46 -22.28
C PRO A 55 6.07 5.96 -22.29
N VAL A 56 7.16 6.34 -21.61
CA VAL A 56 7.64 7.71 -21.49
C VAL A 56 9.13 7.72 -21.84
N THR A 57 9.56 8.69 -22.63
CA THR A 57 10.97 8.85 -22.98
C THR A 57 11.79 9.24 -21.74
N ASN A 58 13.03 8.74 -21.62
CA ASN A 58 13.93 9.06 -20.50
C ASN A 58 14.03 10.57 -20.20
N SER A 59 14.17 11.41 -21.24
CA SER A 59 14.21 12.87 -21.08
C SER A 59 12.94 13.44 -20.43
N LYS A 60 11.77 12.85 -20.70
CA LYS A 60 10.51 13.29 -20.10
C LYS A 60 10.36 12.78 -18.66
N LEU A 61 10.90 11.59 -18.35
CA LEU A 61 10.99 11.10 -16.98
C LEU A 61 11.89 12.02 -16.13
N GLU A 62 13.05 12.42 -16.64
CA GLU A 62 13.94 13.36 -15.96
C GLU A 62 13.24 14.71 -15.69
N GLU A 63 12.48 15.23 -16.65
CA GLU A 63 11.69 16.46 -16.50
C GLU A 63 10.60 16.31 -15.42
N ILE A 64 9.89 15.17 -15.40
CA ILE A 64 8.87 14.88 -14.38
C ILE A 64 9.53 14.82 -13.00
N MET A 65 10.65 14.10 -12.87
CA MET A 65 11.40 14.01 -11.62
C MET A 65 11.85 15.39 -11.14
N HIS A 66 12.34 16.23 -12.05
CA HIS A 66 12.75 17.59 -11.72
C HIS A 66 11.59 18.42 -11.18
N HIS A 67 10.44 18.41 -11.85
CA HIS A 67 9.26 19.15 -11.37
C HIS A 67 8.70 18.59 -10.06
N GLN A 68 8.73 17.28 -9.85
CA GLN A 68 8.36 16.67 -8.56
C GLN A 68 9.29 17.08 -7.43
N GLN A 69 10.57 17.31 -7.72
CA GLN A 69 11.53 17.84 -6.75
C GLN A 69 11.32 19.32 -6.46
N GLU A 70 10.65 20.08 -7.31
CA GLU A 70 10.31 21.48 -7.06
C GLU A 70 8.97 21.65 -6.34
N ASP A 71 8.04 20.73 -6.58
CA ASP A 71 6.70 20.74 -6.01
C ASP A 71 6.69 20.46 -4.49
N GLU A 72 6.12 21.40 -3.72
CA GLU A 72 6.10 21.33 -2.26
C GLU A 72 5.27 20.14 -1.73
N VAL A 73 4.18 19.76 -2.41
CA VAL A 73 3.35 18.61 -2.02
C VAL A 73 4.12 17.32 -2.24
N CYS A 74 4.77 17.16 -3.39
CA CYS A 74 5.62 16.01 -3.68
C CYS A 74 6.80 15.88 -2.70
N LYS A 75 7.49 16.98 -2.38
CA LYS A 75 8.55 16.98 -1.35
C LYS A 75 8.03 16.49 0.00
N GLN A 76 6.88 17.01 0.43
CA GLN A 76 6.32 16.66 1.73
C GLN A 76 5.87 15.19 1.78
N ILE A 77 5.32 14.66 0.67
CA ILE A 77 5.00 13.24 0.54
C ILE A 77 6.27 12.38 0.61
N LEU A 78 7.36 12.79 -0.05
CA LEU A 78 8.64 12.07 0.01
C LEU A 78 9.17 11.97 1.45
N ILE A 79 9.11 13.07 2.21
CA ILE A 79 9.51 13.10 3.63
C ILE A 79 8.66 12.13 4.45
N TYR A 80 7.33 12.15 4.28
CA TYR A 80 6.43 11.25 5.01
C TYR A 80 6.60 9.78 4.60
N ALA A 81 6.97 9.50 3.35
CA ALA A 81 7.28 8.15 2.91
C ALA A 81 8.56 7.61 3.57
N SER A 82 9.57 8.45 3.79
CA SER A 82 10.84 8.04 4.43
C SER A 82 10.79 8.03 5.96
N GLU A 83 10.12 9.01 6.57
CA GLU A 83 10.11 9.22 8.03
C GLU A 83 8.86 8.67 8.72
N GLY A 84 7.84 8.33 7.93
CA GLY A 84 6.52 7.94 8.42
C GLY A 84 5.52 9.09 8.35
N TRP A 85 4.24 8.74 8.25
CA TRP A 85 3.15 9.69 8.20
C TRP A 85 2.80 10.18 9.61
N PRO A 86 2.60 11.50 9.83
CA PRO A 86 2.09 12.01 11.09
C PRO A 86 0.60 11.71 11.24
N ASP A 87 0.04 11.91 12.44
CA ASP A 87 -1.39 11.68 12.67
C ASP A 87 -2.26 12.45 11.68
N LYS A 88 -3.34 11.81 11.19
CA LYS A 88 -4.22 12.37 10.14
C LYS A 88 -4.72 13.79 10.43
N HIS A 89 -4.95 14.14 11.69
CA HIS A 89 -5.40 15.48 12.09
C HIS A 89 -4.31 16.56 11.99
N LEU A 90 -3.04 16.15 11.97
CA LEU A 90 -1.88 17.03 11.83
C LEU A 90 -1.50 17.26 10.36
N VAL A 91 -1.93 16.38 9.45
CA VAL A 91 -1.72 16.54 8.02
C VAL A 91 -2.68 17.61 7.49
N GLN A 92 -2.12 18.72 7.02
CA GLN A 92 -2.87 19.85 6.47
C GLN A 92 -2.61 20.02 4.97
N GLY A 93 -3.54 20.69 4.29
CA GLY A 93 -3.39 21.02 2.87
C GLY A 93 -3.57 19.83 1.92
N LEU A 94 -3.02 19.96 0.71
CA LEU A 94 -3.22 18.99 -0.39
C LEU A 94 -2.58 17.63 -0.11
N VAL A 95 -1.55 17.57 0.72
CA VAL A 95 -0.89 16.31 1.14
C VAL A 95 -1.88 15.39 1.86
N GLY A 96 -2.89 15.95 2.54
CA GLY A 96 -3.93 15.17 3.21
C GLY A 96 -4.78 14.29 2.27
N LEU A 97 -4.82 14.61 0.97
CA LEU A 97 -5.52 13.80 -0.03
C LEU A 97 -4.83 12.45 -0.29
N TYR A 98 -3.55 12.33 0.06
CA TYR A 98 -2.73 11.13 -0.17
C TYR A 98 -2.67 10.21 1.05
N TYR A 99 -3.33 10.58 2.15
CA TYR A 99 -3.42 9.73 3.34
C TYR A 99 -4.26 8.48 3.03
N ALA A 100 -3.71 7.28 3.27
CA ALA A 100 -4.42 6.02 3.02
C ALA A 100 -5.73 5.93 3.83
N TYR A 101 -6.79 5.40 3.22
CA TYR A 101 -8.12 5.22 3.84
C TYR A 101 -8.13 4.12 4.90
#